data_AF-G9ZR84-F1
#
_entry.id   AF-G9ZR84-F1
#
_cell.length_a   1.000
_cell.length_b   1.000
_cell.length_c   1.000
_cell.angle_alpha   90.00
_cell.angle_beta   90.00
_cell.angle_gamma   90.00
#
_symmetry.space_group_name_H-M   'P 1'
#
loop_
_entity.id
_entity.type
_entity.pdbx_description
1 polymer ?
#
loop_
_entity_poly.entity_id
_entity_poly.type
_entity_poly.pdbx_seq_one_letter_code
_entity_poly.pdbx_strand_id
1 'polypeptide(L)'
;MENQIGKRALVDRALHTEYFSTGWMAFEFLVGFISGLKAGSILLIAFGLDSFLEIISGSTLIWRLRKQAAGASAEEIALAEKRSSRIVGAVLLLLAGYVTVVSLINLFSHQAADTSYSGMAIAIASVILMPILTIRKRHLGKQLHSDALVEDGMCNITCAYMAATVLVGALLTFLFNWWWA
;
A
#
# COMPACT_ATOMS: atom_id res chain seq x y z
N MET A 1 -33.25 -9.56 10.51
CA MET A 1 -32.23 -9.02 11.45
C MET A 1 -30.85 -9.68 11.27
N GLU A 2 -30.77 -11.00 11.05
CA GLU A 2 -29.50 -11.73 10.80
C GLU A 2 -28.62 -11.10 9.70
N ASN A 3 -29.21 -10.69 8.59
CA ASN A 3 -28.47 -10.09 7.46
C ASN A 3 -27.85 -8.71 7.80
N GLN A 4 -28.43 -7.97 8.76
CA GLN A 4 -27.91 -6.67 9.20
C GLN A 4 -26.76 -6.83 10.22
N ILE A 5 -26.85 -7.82 11.11
CA ILE A 5 -25.79 -8.15 12.08
C ILE A 5 -24.54 -8.65 11.35
N GLY A 6 -24.71 -9.55 10.37
CA GLY A 6 -23.61 -10.04 9.54
C GLY A 6 -22.93 -8.93 8.75
N LYS A 7 -23.71 -8.04 8.12
CA LYS A 7 -23.17 -6.91 7.35
C LYS A 7 -22.38 -5.93 8.22
N ARG A 8 -22.85 -5.63 9.43
CA ARG A 8 -22.14 -4.75 10.38
C ARG A 8 -20.82 -5.35 10.83
N ALA A 9 -20.81 -6.64 11.18
CA ALA A 9 -19.58 -7.36 11.55
C ALA A 9 -18.53 -7.37 10.42
N LEU A 10 -18.96 -7.45 9.16
CA LEU A 10 -18.06 -7.36 8.01
C LEU A 10 -17.46 -5.96 7.85
N VAL A 11 -18.26 -4.92 8.02
CA VAL A 11 -17.77 -3.52 7.97
C VAL A 11 -16.76 -3.28 9.10
N ASP A 12 -17.02 -3.77 10.30
CA ASP A 12 -16.10 -3.63 11.44
C ASP A 12 -14.77 -4.36 11.19
N ARG A 13 -14.81 -5.56 10.60
CA ARG A 13 -13.60 -6.29 10.18
C ARG A 13 -12.82 -5.55 9.09
N ALA A 14 -13.51 -4.95 8.12
CA ALA A 14 -12.90 -4.14 7.09
C ALA A 14 -12.24 -2.90 7.68
N LEU A 15 -12.92 -2.18 8.59
CA LEU A 15 -12.35 -1.04 9.31
C LEU A 15 -11.10 -1.42 10.09
N HIS A 16 -11.14 -2.53 10.85
CA HIS A 16 -9.97 -2.97 11.62
C HIS A 16 -8.80 -3.33 10.71
N THR A 17 -9.07 -3.97 9.56
CA THR A 17 -8.05 -4.27 8.54
C THR A 17 -7.45 -2.99 7.97
N GLU A 18 -8.28 -1.99 7.66
CA GLU A 18 -7.79 -0.71 7.13
C GLU A 18 -7.02 0.12 8.16
N TYR A 19 -7.44 0.13 9.41
CA TYR A 19 -6.69 0.81 10.47
C TYR A 19 -5.31 0.19 10.67
N PHE A 20 -5.24 -1.15 10.70
CA PHE A 20 -3.97 -1.85 10.79
C PHE A 20 -3.09 -1.56 9.57
N SER A 21 -3.65 -1.67 8.36
CA SER A 21 -2.93 -1.39 7.11
C SER A 21 -2.40 0.04 7.06
N THR A 22 -3.25 1.03 7.38
CA THR A 22 -2.88 2.45 7.36
C THR A 22 -1.83 2.77 8.43
N GLY A 23 -1.94 2.16 9.61
CA GLY A 23 -0.93 2.29 10.66
C GLY A 23 0.42 1.69 10.25
N TRP A 24 0.40 0.53 9.59
CA TRP A 24 1.60 -0.08 9.02
C TRP A 24 2.22 0.80 7.93
N MET A 25 1.43 1.36 7.01
CA MET A 25 1.92 2.31 6.00
C MET A 25 2.56 3.56 6.62
N ALA A 26 1.96 4.11 7.68
CA ALA A 26 2.54 5.25 8.38
C ALA A 26 3.89 4.92 9.00
N PHE A 27 4.05 3.71 9.54
CA PHE A 27 5.33 3.23 10.05
C PHE A 27 6.37 3.08 8.93
N GLU A 28 6.02 2.44 7.82
CA GLU A 28 6.90 2.28 6.66
C GLU A 28 7.32 3.63 6.07
N PHE A 29 6.38 4.57 5.92
CA PHE A 29 6.66 5.93 5.46
C PHE A 29 7.71 6.59 6.36
N LEU A 30 7.49 6.61 7.68
CA LEU A 30 8.40 7.28 8.60
C LEU A 30 9.79 6.67 8.56
N VAL A 31 9.89 5.34 8.66
CA VAL A 31 11.20 4.68 8.72
C VAL A 31 11.90 4.73 7.36
N GLY A 32 11.20 4.46 6.26
CA GLY A 32 11.74 4.50 4.90
C GLY A 32 12.21 5.89 4.52
N PHE A 33 11.34 6.91 4.68
CA PHE A 33 11.64 8.28 4.32
C PHE A 33 12.79 8.87 5.16
N ILE A 34 12.77 8.68 6.49
CA ILE A 34 13.86 9.19 7.36
C ILE A 34 15.17 8.45 7.09
N SER A 35 15.14 7.13 6.90
CA SER A 35 16.35 6.36 6.55
C SER A 35 16.92 6.81 5.22
N GLY A 36 16.06 7.07 4.23
CA GLY A 36 16.46 7.56 2.92
C GLY A 36 17.11 8.94 2.97
N LEU A 37 16.54 9.87 3.72
CA LEU A 37 17.16 11.20 3.92
C LEU A 37 18.54 11.11 4.58
N LYS A 38 18.69 10.26 5.62
CA LYS A 38 19.97 10.08 6.31
C LYS A 38 21.03 9.40 5.45
N ALA A 39 20.62 8.44 4.62
CA ALA A 39 21.51 7.70 3.74
C ALA A 39 21.76 8.40 2.39
N GLY A 40 21.03 9.48 2.07
CA GLY A 40 21.03 10.06 0.74
C GLY A 40 20.47 9.12 -0.35
N SER A 41 19.64 8.15 0.06
CA SER A 41 19.14 7.09 -0.82
C SER A 41 17.79 7.46 -1.43
N ILE A 42 17.78 7.70 -2.74
CA ILE A 42 16.59 8.00 -3.52
C ILE A 42 15.59 6.83 -3.45
N LEU A 43 16.09 5.59 -3.48
CA LEU A 43 15.30 4.37 -3.36
C LEU A 43 14.51 4.29 -2.04
N LEU A 44 15.14 4.59 -0.91
CA LEU A 44 14.46 4.55 0.40
C LEU A 44 13.46 5.69 0.58
N ILE A 45 13.79 6.89 0.07
CA ILE A 45 12.83 7.99 0.00
C ILE A 45 11.63 7.57 -0.84
N ALA A 46 11.88 6.89 -1.96
CA ALA A 46 10.82 6.45 -2.85
C ALA A 46 9.92 5.39 -2.25
N PHE A 47 10.52 4.42 -1.56
CA PHE A 47 9.78 3.43 -0.79
C PHE A 47 8.89 4.10 0.28
N GLY A 48 9.39 5.13 0.97
CA GLY A 48 8.56 5.89 1.91
C GLY A 48 7.38 6.59 1.22
N LEU A 49 7.63 7.27 0.10
CA LEU A 49 6.60 7.99 -0.66
C LEU A 49 5.51 7.06 -1.22
N ASP A 50 5.85 5.82 -1.57
CA ASP A 50 4.88 4.77 -1.90
C ASP A 50 3.92 4.51 -0.74
N SER A 51 4.44 4.25 0.46
CA SER A 51 3.61 4.07 1.66
C SER A 51 2.73 5.30 1.95
N PHE A 52 3.21 6.52 1.68
CA PHE A 52 2.40 7.73 1.84
C PHE A 52 1.16 7.75 0.91
N LEU A 53 1.30 7.28 -0.32
CA LEU A 53 0.20 7.16 -1.26
C LEU A 53 -0.83 6.11 -0.77
N GLU A 54 -0.37 5.00 -0.19
CA GLU A 54 -1.26 4.02 0.45
C GLU A 54 -1.95 4.57 1.73
N ILE A 55 -1.33 5.50 2.47
CA ILE A 55 -2.02 6.19 3.58
C ILE A 55 -3.21 7.00 3.05
N ILE A 56 -3.08 7.65 1.90
CA ILE A 56 -4.15 8.44 1.29
C ILE A 56 -5.31 7.53 0.84
N SER A 57 -5.00 6.40 0.20
CA SER A 57 -6.02 5.43 -0.22
C SER A 57 -6.74 4.82 0.99
N GLY A 58 -5.98 4.33 1.99
CA GLY A 58 -6.51 3.76 3.23
C GLY A 58 -7.35 4.75 4.03
N SER A 59 -6.92 6.02 4.14
CA SER A 59 -7.69 7.07 4.82
C SER A 59 -9.03 7.36 4.14
N THR A 60 -9.03 7.39 2.81
CA THR A 60 -10.25 7.57 2.00
C THR A 60 -11.21 6.40 2.23
N LEU A 61 -10.68 5.19 2.28
CA LEU A 61 -11.47 3.98 2.47
C LEU A 61 -12.03 3.86 3.90
N ILE A 62 -11.25 4.25 4.92
CA ILE A 62 -11.73 4.38 6.30
C ILE A 62 -12.91 5.35 6.36
N TRP A 63 -12.82 6.51 5.71
CA TRP A 63 -13.94 7.46 5.68
C TRP A 63 -15.20 6.84 5.07
N ARG A 64 -15.07 6.14 3.94
CA ARG A 64 -16.18 5.44 3.28
C ARG A 64 -16.79 4.35 4.16
N LEU A 65 -15.95 3.52 4.80
CA LEU A 65 -16.41 2.42 5.66
C LEU A 65 -17.08 2.95 6.93
N ARG A 66 -16.56 4.04 7.51
CA ARG A 66 -17.18 4.71 8.66
C ARG A 66 -18.56 5.29 8.32
N LYS A 67 -18.75 5.86 7.13
CA LYS A 67 -20.09 6.28 6.67
C LYS A 67 -21.07 5.12 6.65
N GLN A 68 -20.65 3.96 6.14
CA GLN A 68 -21.48 2.76 6.15
C GLN A 68 -21.76 2.26 7.58
N ALA A 69 -20.76 2.27 8.47
CA ALA A 69 -20.91 1.87 9.87
C ALA A 69 -21.83 2.81 10.67
N ALA A 70 -21.88 4.09 10.31
CA ALA A 70 -22.76 5.10 10.91
C ALA A 70 -24.23 4.97 10.46
N GLY A 71 -24.56 4.02 9.58
CA GLY A 71 -25.92 3.79 9.12
C GLY A 71 -26.40 4.78 8.06
N ALA A 72 -25.48 5.38 7.30
CA ALA A 72 -25.82 6.24 6.16
C ALA A 72 -26.73 5.51 5.15
N SER A 73 -27.52 6.28 4.40
CA SER A 73 -28.41 5.72 3.39
C SER A 73 -27.63 5.00 2.29
N ALA A 74 -28.30 4.08 1.57
CA ALA A 74 -27.68 3.33 0.49
C ALA A 74 -27.13 4.25 -0.62
N GLU A 75 -27.82 5.37 -0.89
CA GLU A 75 -27.39 6.37 -1.87
C GLU A 75 -26.11 7.09 -1.43
N GLU A 76 -26.03 7.51 -0.17
CA GLU A 76 -24.82 8.13 0.38
C GLU A 76 -23.62 7.17 0.39
N ILE A 77 -23.85 5.89 0.69
CA ILE A 77 -22.82 4.85 0.63
C ILE A 77 -22.34 4.66 -0.81
N ALA A 78 -23.24 4.59 -1.79
CA ALA A 78 -22.88 4.44 -3.20
C ALA A 78 -22.08 5.64 -3.72
N LEU A 79 -22.44 6.86 -3.30
CA LEU A 79 -21.69 8.06 -3.66
C LEU A 79 -20.30 8.07 -3.01
N ALA A 80 -20.20 7.65 -1.75
CA ALA A 80 -18.92 7.50 -1.06
C ALA A 80 -18.04 6.41 -1.69
N GLU A 81 -18.62 5.28 -2.11
CA GLU A 81 -17.95 4.21 -2.85
C GLU A 81 -17.32 4.75 -4.13
N LYS A 82 -18.12 5.39 -4.97
CA LYS A 82 -17.67 5.93 -6.27
C LYS A 82 -16.57 6.97 -6.10
N ARG A 83 -16.67 7.81 -5.07
CA ARG A 83 -15.63 8.80 -4.76
C ARG A 83 -14.35 8.11 -4.29
N SER A 84 -14.47 7.11 -3.44
CA SER A 84 -13.32 6.39 -2.88
C SER A 84 -12.60 5.61 -3.97
N SER A 85 -13.34 4.83 -4.79
CA SER A 85 -12.75 4.09 -5.91
C SER A 85 -12.03 5.02 -6.90
N ARG A 86 -12.58 6.19 -7.23
CA ARG A 86 -11.86 7.18 -8.06
C ARG A 86 -10.56 7.67 -7.43
N ILE A 87 -10.55 7.92 -6.12
CA ILE A 87 -9.35 8.39 -5.41
C ILE A 87 -8.32 7.27 -5.35
N VAL A 88 -8.72 6.06 -4.94
CA VAL A 88 -7.84 4.88 -4.85
C VAL A 88 -7.29 4.51 -6.23
N GLY A 89 -8.12 4.49 -7.26
CA GLY A 89 -7.69 4.28 -8.64
C GLY A 89 -6.72 5.36 -9.14
N ALA A 90 -6.97 6.63 -8.81
CA ALA A 90 -6.02 7.71 -9.13
C ALA A 90 -4.69 7.55 -8.39
N VAL A 91 -4.72 7.14 -7.12
CA VAL A 91 -3.53 6.81 -6.32
C VAL A 91 -2.75 5.67 -6.97
N LEU A 92 -3.42 4.60 -7.41
CA LEU A 92 -2.78 3.48 -8.09
C LEU A 92 -2.11 3.91 -9.41
N LEU A 93 -2.76 4.79 -10.18
CA LEU A 93 -2.15 5.36 -11.40
C LEU A 93 -0.95 6.25 -11.08
N LEU A 94 -1.04 7.06 -10.03
CA LEU A 94 0.08 7.88 -9.56
C LEU A 94 1.24 7.01 -9.09
N LEU A 95 0.96 5.91 -8.39
CA LEU A 95 1.94 4.91 -7.99
C LEU A 95 2.63 4.29 -9.21
N ALA A 96 1.87 3.83 -10.20
CA ALA A 96 2.44 3.26 -11.42
C ALA A 96 3.37 4.25 -12.15
N GLY A 97 2.94 5.52 -12.29
CA GLY A 97 3.76 6.58 -12.88
C GLY A 97 5.02 6.88 -12.05
N TYR A 98 4.85 6.96 -10.73
CA TYR A 98 5.94 7.19 -9.79
C TYR A 98 7.03 6.12 -9.88
N VAL A 99 6.63 4.85 -9.81
CA VAL A 99 7.53 3.70 -9.91
C VAL A 99 8.26 3.67 -11.23
N THR A 100 7.56 3.99 -12.33
CA THR A 100 8.17 4.07 -13.66
C THR A 100 9.29 5.12 -13.70
N VAL A 101 9.03 6.32 -13.19
CA VAL A 101 10.01 7.42 -13.16
C VAL A 101 11.21 7.06 -12.27
N VAL A 102 10.97 6.55 -11.06
CA VAL A 102 12.04 6.14 -10.14
C VAL A 102 12.91 5.05 -10.75
N SER A 103 12.29 4.04 -11.38
CA SER A 103 13.01 2.96 -12.06
C SER A 103 13.91 3.49 -13.18
N LEU A 104 13.42 4.43 -13.98
CA LEU A 104 14.21 5.07 -15.03
C LEU A 104 15.37 5.89 -14.46
N ILE A 105 15.13 6.67 -13.41
CA ILE A 105 16.18 7.46 -12.74
C ILE A 105 17.30 6.54 -12.24
N ASN A 106 16.96 5.47 -11.53
CA ASN A 106 17.93 4.51 -10.99
C ASN A 106 18.76 3.85 -12.10
N LEU A 107 18.10 3.48 -13.20
CA LEU A 107 18.78 2.87 -14.35
C LEU A 107 19.81 3.81 -14.97
N PHE A 108 19.48 5.09 -15.16
CA PHE A 108 20.41 6.06 -15.76
C PHE A 108 21.46 6.57 -14.78
N SER A 109 21.14 6.68 -13.49
CA SER A 109 22.07 7.16 -12.46
C SER A 109 23.10 6.12 -12.01
N HIS A 110 22.98 4.86 -12.47
CA HIS A 110 23.82 3.74 -12.04
C HIS A 110 23.85 3.60 -10.50
N GLN A 111 22.76 3.98 -9.83
CA GLN A 111 22.64 3.80 -8.39
C GLN A 111 22.39 2.33 -8.10
N ALA A 112 23.37 1.69 -7.45
CA ALA A 112 23.19 0.39 -6.85
C ALA A 112 22.08 0.47 -5.78
N ALA A 113 21.50 -0.68 -5.44
CA ALA A 113 20.56 -0.82 -4.34
C ALA A 113 21.24 -0.53 -2.99
N ASP A 114 21.49 0.75 -2.70
CA ASP A 114 22.12 1.21 -1.47
C ASP A 114 21.07 1.08 -0.36
N THR A 115 21.05 -0.12 0.21
CA THR A 115 20.01 -0.60 1.12
C THR A 115 20.58 -0.55 2.53
N SER A 116 20.01 0.33 3.35
CA SER A 116 20.27 0.30 4.79
C SER A 116 19.67 -0.97 5.39
N TYR A 117 20.23 -1.43 6.51
CA TYR A 117 19.64 -2.53 7.29
C TYR A 117 18.16 -2.28 7.62
N SER A 118 17.78 -1.03 7.88
CA SER A 118 16.38 -0.65 8.13
C SER A 118 15.50 -0.81 6.90
N GLY A 119 15.98 -0.45 5.71
CA GLY A 119 15.25 -0.61 4.45
C GLY A 119 15.03 -2.07 4.09
N MET A 120 16.05 -2.91 4.29
CA MET A 120 15.95 -4.35 4.03
C MET A 120 15.00 -5.05 5.01
N ALA A 121 15.04 -4.68 6.30
CA ALA A 121 14.10 -5.20 7.29
C ALA A 121 12.65 -4.86 6.93
N ILE A 122 12.40 -3.63 6.47
CA ILE A 122 11.07 -3.21 6.04
C ILE A 122 10.64 -3.94 4.78
N ALA A 123 11.48 -3.98 3.74
CA ALA A 123 11.13 -4.68 2.51
C ALA A 123 10.79 -6.16 2.76
N ILE A 124 11.53 -6.85 3.65
CA ILE A 124 11.20 -8.22 4.08
C ILE A 124 9.81 -8.27 4.73
N ALA A 125 9.53 -7.33 5.64
CA ALA A 125 8.23 -7.26 6.29
C ALA A 125 7.10 -6.98 5.28
N SER A 126 7.30 -6.08 4.32
CA SER A 126 6.32 -5.73 3.28
C SER A 126 6.01 -6.93 2.37
N VAL A 127 7.03 -7.68 1.92
CA VAL A 127 6.83 -8.89 1.10
C VAL A 127 5.92 -9.92 1.78
N ILE A 128 5.92 -9.97 3.12
CA ILE A 128 5.09 -10.91 3.89
C ILE A 128 3.72 -10.29 4.22
N LEU A 129 3.70 -9.06 4.74
CA LEU A 129 2.49 -8.43 5.26
C LEU A 129 1.55 -7.99 4.14
N MET A 130 2.08 -7.45 3.03
CA MET A 130 1.24 -6.90 1.98
C MET A 130 0.36 -7.96 1.29
N PRO A 131 0.85 -9.16 0.89
CA PRO A 131 -0.02 -10.18 0.33
C PRO A 131 -1.13 -10.62 1.28
N ILE A 132 -0.85 -10.68 2.59
CA ILE A 132 -1.84 -11.01 3.62
C ILE A 132 -2.94 -9.93 3.65
N LEU A 133 -2.55 -8.66 3.61
CA LEU A 133 -3.49 -7.53 3.56
C LEU A 133 -4.30 -7.56 2.27
N THR A 134 -3.68 -7.75 1.11
CA THR A 134 -4.36 -7.90 -0.18
C THR A 134 -5.44 -8.98 -0.12
N ILE A 135 -5.11 -10.18 0.36
CA ILE A 135 -6.06 -11.30 0.43
C ILE A 135 -7.24 -10.93 1.33
N ARG A 136 -6.98 -10.37 2.51
CA ARG A 136 -8.02 -9.96 3.47
C ARG A 136 -8.92 -8.85 2.90
N LYS A 137 -8.33 -7.79 2.38
CA LYS A 137 -9.07 -6.65 1.80
C LYS A 137 -9.91 -7.08 0.62
N ARG A 138 -9.36 -7.85 -0.33
CA ARG A 138 -10.12 -8.35 -1.49
C ARG A 138 -11.26 -9.28 -1.08
N HIS A 139 -11.06 -10.13 -0.08
CA HIS A 139 -12.11 -11.01 0.43
C HIS A 139 -13.26 -10.21 1.07
N LEU A 140 -12.93 -9.23 1.92
CA LEU A 140 -13.92 -8.35 2.56
C LEU A 140 -14.61 -7.43 1.54
N GLY A 141 -13.87 -6.89 0.58
CA GLY A 141 -14.39 -6.05 -0.51
C GLY A 141 -15.41 -6.78 -1.36
N LYS A 142 -15.15 -8.03 -1.73
CA LYS A 142 -16.13 -8.87 -2.45
C LYS A 142 -17.40 -9.12 -1.64
N GLN A 143 -17.29 -9.38 -0.34
CA GLN A 143 -18.47 -9.60 0.51
C GLN A 143 -19.28 -8.33 0.74
N LEU A 144 -18.59 -7.18 0.85
CA LEU A 144 -19.21 -5.88 1.03
C LEU A 144 -19.65 -5.21 -0.29
N HIS A 145 -19.37 -5.84 -1.44
CA HIS A 145 -19.55 -5.25 -2.77
C HIS A 145 -18.90 -3.86 -2.87
N SER A 146 -17.66 -3.76 -2.38
CA SER A 146 -16.87 -2.52 -2.39
C SER A 146 -15.66 -2.69 -3.31
N ASP A 147 -15.75 -2.09 -4.49
CA ASP A 147 -14.65 -2.04 -5.45
C ASP A 147 -13.48 -1.24 -4.89
N ALA A 148 -13.73 -0.16 -4.14
CA ALA A 148 -12.69 0.65 -3.53
C ALA A 148 -11.80 -0.15 -2.55
N LEU A 149 -12.38 -1.10 -1.80
CA LEU A 149 -11.63 -1.98 -0.89
C LEU A 149 -10.86 -3.07 -1.64
N VAL A 150 -11.37 -3.52 -2.80
CA VAL A 150 -10.64 -4.45 -3.66
C VAL A 150 -9.45 -3.74 -4.32
N GLU A 151 -9.67 -2.53 -4.84
CA GLU A 151 -8.67 -1.66 -5.46
C GLU A 151 -7.55 -1.30 -4.48
N ASP A 152 -7.90 -0.94 -3.24
CA ASP A 152 -6.91 -0.61 -2.22
C ASP A 152 -6.01 -1.82 -1.88
N GLY A 153 -6.59 -3.03 -1.82
CA GLY A 153 -5.82 -4.26 -1.73
C GLY A 153 -4.86 -4.50 -2.91
N MET A 154 -5.10 -3.90 -4.08
CA MET A 154 -4.18 -3.93 -5.23
C MET A 154 -3.02 -2.94 -5.08
N CYS A 155 -3.16 -1.88 -4.29
CA CYS A 155 -2.02 -1.05 -3.90
C CYS A 155 -1.03 -1.90 -3.09
N ASN A 156 -1.51 -2.60 -2.06
CA ASN A 156 -0.66 -3.46 -1.22
C ASN A 156 0.12 -4.50 -2.04
N ILE A 157 -0.51 -5.19 -3.01
CA ILE A 157 0.23 -6.18 -3.81
C ILE A 157 1.30 -5.54 -4.69
N THR A 158 1.06 -4.30 -5.15
CA THR A 158 2.06 -3.54 -5.91
C THR A 158 3.26 -3.22 -5.03
N CYS A 159 3.03 -2.79 -3.78
CA CYS A 159 4.09 -2.61 -2.79
C CYS A 159 4.85 -3.91 -2.49
N ALA A 160 4.15 -5.05 -2.38
CA ALA A 160 4.79 -6.35 -2.22
C ALA A 160 5.77 -6.67 -3.36
N TYR A 161 5.35 -6.43 -4.61
CA TYR A 161 6.21 -6.65 -5.78
C TYR A 161 7.41 -5.71 -5.81
N MET A 162 7.22 -4.45 -5.44
CA MET A 162 8.33 -3.49 -5.34
C MET A 162 9.32 -3.91 -4.27
N ALA A 163 8.84 -4.24 -3.08
CA ALA A 163 9.68 -4.71 -1.98
C ALA A 163 10.45 -5.99 -2.36
N ALA A 164 9.79 -6.94 -3.03
CA ALA A 164 10.45 -8.15 -3.54
C ALA A 164 11.53 -7.82 -4.58
N THR A 165 11.25 -6.90 -5.50
CA THR A 165 12.21 -6.48 -6.53
C THR A 165 13.45 -5.83 -5.88
N VAL A 166 13.25 -4.96 -4.89
CA VAL A 166 14.35 -4.36 -4.11
C VAL A 166 15.19 -5.41 -3.40
N LEU A 167 14.57 -6.41 -2.77
CA LEU A 167 15.30 -7.48 -2.09
C LEU A 167 16.09 -8.35 -3.05
N VAL A 168 15.52 -8.69 -4.20
CA VAL A 168 16.21 -9.46 -5.24
C VAL A 168 17.41 -8.67 -5.77
N GLY A 169 17.24 -7.38 -6.08
CA GLY A 169 18.33 -6.51 -6.52
C GLY A 169 19.45 -6.38 -5.48
N ALA A 170 19.08 -6.21 -4.21
CA ALA A 170 20.04 -6.16 -3.09
C ALA A 170 20.82 -7.49 -2.94
N LEU A 171 20.14 -8.64 -3.03
CA LEU A 171 20.78 -9.96 -2.97
C LEU A 171 21.73 -10.20 -4.15
N LEU A 172 21.31 -9.83 -5.35
CA LEU A 172 22.15 -9.97 -6.55
C LEU A 172 23.38 -9.05 -6.50
N THR A 173 23.20 -7.82 -6.02
CA THR A 173 24.31 -6.89 -5.76
C THR A 173 25.28 -7.49 -4.74
N PHE A 174 24.77 -8.04 -3.63
CA PHE A 174 25.60 -8.64 -2.58
C PHE A 174 26.39 -9.87 -3.05
N LEU A 175 25.76 -10.76 -3.82
CA LEU A 175 26.38 -12.03 -4.24
C LEU A 175 27.28 -11.90 -5.47
N PHE A 176 26.93 -11.02 -6.41
CA PHE A 176 27.57 -10.97 -7.74
C PHE A 176 28.20 -9.61 -8.06
N ASN A 177 28.15 -8.64 -7.13
CA ASN A 177 28.57 -7.26 -7.35
C ASN A 177 27.91 -6.64 -8.60
N TRP A 178 26.67 -7.06 -8.88
CA TRP A 178 25.97 -6.73 -10.10
C TRP A 178 25.25 -5.39 -9.98
N TRP A 179 25.83 -4.35 -10.58
CA TRP A 179 25.38 -2.97 -10.38
C TRP A 179 24.00 -2.63 -10.97
N TRP A 180 23.47 -3.41 -11.92
CA TRP A 180 22.19 -3.13 -12.60
C TRP A 180 20.99 -3.90 -12.02
N ALA A 181 21.22 -4.70 -10.98
CA ALA A 181 20.23 -5.61 -10.42
C ALA A 181 19.22 -4.89 -9.50
#